data_AF-A0A426S4A8-F1
#
_entry.id   AF-A0A426S4A8-F1
#
_cell.length_a   1.000
_cell.length_b   1.000
_cell.length_c   1.000
_cell.angle_alpha   90.00
_cell.angle_beta   90.00
_cell.angle_gamma   90.00
#
_symmetry.space_group_name_H-M   'P 1'
#
loop_
_entity.id
_entity.type
_entity.pdbx_description
1 polymer ?
#
loop_
_entity_poly.entity_id
_entity_poly.type
_entity_poly.pdbx_seq_one_letter_code
_entity_poly.pdbx_strand_id
1 'polypeptide(L)'
;MEQEHPLVRDLYPDLVAELTALLQKEGERELAVCAWDLRLIAECGCGEDDCQSLRTAPHPLDQPYGSGHRCVPLRTTEGLLCLDVVDGRIMYVEILHRPPMRRRP
;
A
#
# COMPACT_ATOMS: atom_id res chain seq x y z
N MET A 1 -7.57 19.06 -16.48
CA MET A 1 -8.17 17.78 -16.09
C MET A 1 -7.13 17.08 -15.25
N GLU A 2 -7.36 16.97 -13.94
CA GLU A 2 -6.53 16.15 -13.08
C GLU A 2 -6.66 14.73 -13.62
N GLN A 3 -5.58 14.14 -14.13
CA GLN A 3 -5.61 12.74 -14.51
C GLN A 3 -5.81 11.96 -13.21
N GLU A 4 -6.93 11.27 -13.07
CA GLU A 4 -7.13 10.39 -11.92
C GLU A 4 -6.00 9.36 -11.89
N HIS A 5 -5.31 9.27 -10.77
CA HIS A 5 -4.30 8.23 -10.55
C HIS A 5 -4.89 6.84 -10.81
N PRO A 6 -4.16 5.90 -11.42
CA PRO A 6 -4.67 4.57 -11.68
C PRO A 6 -4.96 3.83 -10.37
N LEU A 7 -5.93 2.92 -10.39
CA LEU A 7 -6.18 2.06 -9.23
C LEU A 7 -5.09 1.01 -9.11
N VAL A 8 -4.69 0.73 -7.87
CA VAL A 8 -3.71 -0.32 -7.58
C VAL A 8 -4.26 -1.68 -8.00
N ARG A 9 -5.57 -1.93 -7.90
CA ARG A 9 -6.17 -3.20 -8.36
C ARG A 9 -6.08 -3.43 -9.86
N ASP A 10 -5.98 -2.36 -10.66
CA ASP A 10 -5.88 -2.47 -12.10
C ASP A 10 -4.44 -2.81 -12.51
N LEU A 11 -3.46 -2.24 -11.79
CA LEU A 11 -2.03 -2.44 -12.04
C LEU A 11 -1.44 -3.68 -11.34
N TYR A 12 -1.83 -3.91 -10.09
CA TYR A 12 -1.31 -4.96 -9.19
C TYR A 12 -2.47 -5.70 -8.48
N PRO A 13 -3.31 -6.42 -9.22
CA PRO A 13 -4.48 -7.10 -8.64
C PRO A 13 -4.10 -8.19 -7.64
N ASP A 14 -2.97 -8.89 -7.86
CA ASP A 14 -2.50 -9.92 -6.94
C ASP A 14 -2.12 -9.29 -5.58
N LEU A 15 -1.54 -8.09 -5.59
CA LEU A 15 -1.27 -7.32 -4.38
C LEU A 15 -2.55 -6.94 -3.66
N VAL A 16 -3.57 -6.44 -4.37
CA VAL A 16 -4.83 -6.05 -3.74
C VAL A 16 -5.56 -7.25 -3.16
N ALA A 17 -5.54 -8.39 -3.85
CA ALA A 17 -6.10 -9.64 -3.35
C ALA A 17 -5.38 -10.10 -2.07
N GLU A 18 -4.04 -10.07 -2.06
CA GLU A 18 -3.22 -10.38 -0.88
C GLU A 18 -3.54 -9.44 0.29
N LEU A 19 -3.50 -8.12 0.06
CA LEU A 19 -3.81 -7.10 1.08
C LEU A 19 -5.19 -7.32 1.70
N THR A 20 -6.20 -7.51 0.87
CA THR A 20 -7.58 -7.71 1.32
C THR A 20 -7.69 -8.96 2.19
N ALA A 21 -7.09 -10.07 1.77
CA ALA A 21 -7.11 -11.32 2.52
C ALA A 21 -6.37 -11.22 3.86
N LEU A 22 -5.19 -10.60 3.87
CA LEU A 22 -4.38 -10.42 5.08
C LEU A 22 -5.07 -9.46 6.07
N LEU A 23 -5.62 -8.34 5.60
CA LEU A 23 -6.36 -7.41 6.44
C LEU A 23 -7.60 -8.07 7.07
N GLN A 24 -8.35 -8.86 6.30
CA GLN A 24 -9.47 -9.63 6.86
C GLN A 24 -9.03 -10.61 7.94
N LYS A 25 -7.89 -11.29 7.75
CA LYS A 25 -7.33 -12.25 8.71
C LYS A 25 -6.87 -11.57 10.00
N GLU A 26 -6.30 -10.38 9.91
CA GLU A 26 -5.89 -9.56 11.06
C GLU A 26 -7.07 -8.82 11.73
N GLY A 27 -8.30 -8.96 11.19
CA GLY A 27 -9.51 -8.33 11.74
C GLY A 27 -9.76 -6.88 11.27
N GLU A 28 -8.92 -6.38 10.38
CA GLU A 28 -8.93 -5.01 9.81
C GLU A 28 -9.92 -4.88 8.65
N ARG A 29 -11.21 -5.19 8.91
CA ARG A 29 -12.24 -5.28 7.85
C ARG A 29 -12.45 -3.98 7.08
N GLU A 30 -12.43 -2.84 7.77
CA GLU A 30 -12.61 -1.53 7.12
C GLU A 30 -11.44 -1.22 6.20
N LEU A 31 -10.21 -1.48 6.64
CA LEU A 31 -9.03 -1.34 5.78
C LEU A 31 -9.06 -2.30 4.59
N ALA A 32 -9.59 -3.51 4.76
CA ALA A 32 -9.76 -4.45 3.66
C ALA A 32 -10.70 -3.90 2.58
N VAL A 33 -11.74 -3.14 2.96
CA VAL A 33 -12.60 -2.42 2.02
C VAL A 33 -11.82 -1.29 1.35
N CYS A 34 -11.08 -0.49 2.12
CA CYS A 34 -10.26 0.60 1.58
C CYS A 34 -9.18 0.12 0.61
N ALA A 35 -8.59 -1.07 0.86
CA ALA A 35 -7.56 -1.66 0.01
C ALA A 35 -8.02 -1.87 -1.44
N TRP A 36 -9.32 -2.08 -1.65
CA TRP A 36 -9.90 -2.33 -2.97
C TRP A 36 -9.89 -1.10 -3.90
N ASP A 37 -9.91 0.11 -3.34
CA ASP A 37 -9.99 1.38 -4.07
C ASP A 37 -8.71 2.23 -3.92
N LEU A 38 -7.59 1.61 -3.53
CA LEU A 38 -6.30 2.31 -3.47
C LEU A 38 -5.91 2.87 -4.85
N ARG A 39 -5.43 4.11 -4.85
CA ARG A 39 -4.91 4.81 -6.03
C ARG A 39 -3.39 4.84 -5.95
N LEU A 40 -2.70 4.60 -7.05
CA LEU A 40 -1.24 4.72 -7.11
C LEU A 40 -0.85 6.19 -7.35
N ILE A 41 -0.51 6.90 -6.28
CA ILE A 41 -0.04 8.28 -6.37
C ILE A 41 1.39 8.32 -6.90
N ALA A 42 2.26 7.50 -6.33
CA ALA A 42 3.64 7.34 -6.74
C ALA A 42 4.22 6.02 -6.22
N GLU A 43 5.27 5.52 -6.86
CA GLU A 43 6.17 4.52 -6.27
C GLU A 43 7.10 5.22 -5.25
N CYS A 44 7.73 4.46 -4.36
CA CYS A 44 8.62 4.99 -3.32
C CYS A 44 9.73 5.90 -3.89
N GLY A 45 10.45 5.39 -4.90
CA GLY A 45 11.51 6.11 -5.60
C GLY A 45 12.85 6.17 -4.88
N CYS A 46 13.09 5.35 -3.85
CA CYS A 46 14.38 5.32 -3.13
C CYS A 46 15.55 4.77 -3.96
N GLY A 47 15.28 4.02 -5.02
CA GLY A 47 16.30 3.42 -5.89
C GLY A 47 16.87 2.09 -5.37
N GLU A 48 16.36 1.59 -4.25
CA GLU A 48 16.72 0.26 -3.73
C GLU A 48 15.98 -0.84 -4.52
N ASP A 49 16.71 -1.84 -4.99
CA ASP A 49 16.19 -2.91 -5.85
C ASP A 49 15.12 -3.79 -5.16
N ASP A 50 15.16 -3.87 -3.83
CA ASP A 50 14.25 -4.68 -3.03
C ASP A 50 13.03 -3.89 -2.52
N CYS A 51 12.93 -2.60 -2.83
CA CYS A 51 11.81 -1.74 -2.46
C CYS A 51 10.82 -1.57 -3.61
N GLN A 52 9.59 -1.99 -3.38
CA GLN A 52 8.50 -1.87 -4.35
C GLN A 52 7.30 -1.12 -3.76
N SER A 53 7.57 -0.31 -2.73
CA SER A 53 6.56 0.34 -1.90
C SER A 53 5.80 1.43 -2.67
N LEU A 54 4.53 1.62 -2.31
CA LEU A 54 3.58 2.47 -3.03
C LEU A 54 3.01 3.55 -2.12
N ARG A 55 2.87 4.77 -2.65
CA ARG A 55 2.12 5.88 -2.02
C ARG A 55 0.70 5.90 -2.54
N THR A 56 -0.25 5.94 -1.63
CA THR A 56 -1.69 5.85 -1.95
C THR A 56 -2.46 7.13 -1.64
N ALA A 57 -1.79 8.12 -1.08
CA ALA A 57 -2.30 9.47 -0.89
C ALA A 57 -1.16 10.50 -1.03
N PRO A 58 -1.46 11.76 -1.42
CA PRO A 58 -0.50 12.85 -1.36
C PRO A 58 -0.03 13.10 0.08
N HIS A 59 1.28 13.16 0.29
CA HIS A 59 1.89 13.50 1.57
C HIS A 59 3.30 14.08 1.34
N PRO A 60 3.70 15.18 2.01
CA PRO A 60 5.07 15.70 1.94
C PRO A 60 6.10 14.69 2.44
N LEU A 61 7.17 14.50 1.69
CA LEU A 61 8.18 13.46 1.96
C LEU A 61 8.98 13.64 3.24
N ASP A 62 9.13 14.88 3.65
CA ASP A 62 9.96 15.32 4.76
C ASP A 62 9.16 15.54 6.06
N GLN A 63 7.90 15.12 6.09
CA GLN A 63 7.02 15.32 7.23
C GLN A 63 6.49 13.99 7.78
N PRO A 64 6.38 13.83 9.11
CA PRO A 64 5.68 12.70 9.69
C PRO A 64 4.17 12.80 9.42
N TYR A 65 3.46 11.68 9.46
CA TYR A 65 2.00 11.65 9.30
C TYR A 65 1.23 12.30 10.47
N GLY A 66 1.81 12.33 11.68
CA GLY A 66 1.21 12.98 12.84
C GLY A 66 0.21 12.12 13.60
N SER A 67 -0.73 12.76 14.31
CA SER A 67 -1.74 12.09 15.13
C SER A 67 -2.67 11.22 14.27
N GLY A 68 -3.10 10.08 14.80
CA GLY A 68 -3.96 9.13 14.08
C GLY A 68 -3.19 8.18 13.16
N HIS A 69 -1.88 8.41 12.98
CA HIS A 69 -0.98 7.46 12.31
C HIS A 69 -0.81 6.19 13.14
N ARG A 70 -0.87 5.05 12.46
CA ARG A 70 -0.44 3.75 12.96
C ARG A 70 0.15 2.91 11.83
N CYS A 71 1.08 2.04 12.17
CA CYS A 71 1.56 1.01 11.26
C CYS A 71 0.76 -0.28 11.44
N VAL A 72 0.42 -0.94 10.34
CA VAL A 72 -0.29 -2.23 10.31
C VAL A 72 0.61 -3.25 9.62
N PRO A 73 1.44 -3.99 10.36
CA PRO A 73 2.24 -5.07 9.78
C PRO A 73 1.33 -6.24 9.42
N LEU A 74 1.44 -6.75 8.19
CA LEU A 74 0.68 -7.89 7.71
C LEU A 74 1.57 -9.13 7.69
N ARG A 75 1.04 -10.25 8.20
CA ARG A 75 1.78 -11.52 8.24
C ARG A 75 1.79 -12.18 6.86
N THR A 76 2.84 -11.94 6.10
CA THR A 76 3.10 -12.57 4.81
C THR A 76 3.91 -13.87 4.96
N THR A 77 3.90 -14.71 3.92
CA THR A 77 4.79 -15.88 3.82
C THR A 77 6.16 -15.54 3.23
N GLU A 78 6.27 -14.41 2.54
CA GLU A 78 7.49 -13.93 1.89
C GLU A 78 7.57 -12.40 2.00
N GLY A 79 8.79 -11.88 2.18
CA GLY A 79 9.07 -10.45 2.31
C GLY A 79 8.33 -9.74 3.44
N LEU A 80 8.27 -8.42 3.34
CA LEU A 80 7.59 -7.55 4.30
C LEU A 80 6.45 -6.81 3.61
N LEU A 81 5.31 -6.76 4.30
CA LEU A 81 4.15 -5.97 3.92
C LEU A 81 3.63 -5.22 5.15
N CYS A 82 3.72 -3.89 5.14
CA CYS A 82 3.26 -3.03 6.23
C CYS A 82 2.49 -1.84 5.66
N LEU A 83 1.45 -1.40 6.36
CA LEU A 83 0.65 -0.24 5.93
C LEU A 83 0.86 0.91 6.89
N ASP A 84 1.09 2.11 6.35
CA ASP A 84 0.86 3.34 7.12
C ASP A 84 -0.58 3.77 6.95
N VAL A 85 -1.29 3.83 8.08
CA VAL A 85 -2.69 4.19 8.14
C VAL A 85 -2.85 5.46 8.95
N VAL A 86 -3.60 6.43 8.43
CA VAL A 86 -3.98 7.65 9.15
C VAL A 86 -5.49 7.73 9.17
N ASP A 87 -6.09 7.71 10.36
CA ASP A 87 -7.55 7.80 10.56
C ASP A 87 -8.36 6.84 9.67
N GLY A 88 -7.87 5.61 9.52
CA GLY A 88 -8.52 4.55 8.71
C GLY A 88 -8.22 4.61 7.22
N ARG A 89 -7.42 5.58 6.75
CA ARG A 89 -6.95 5.65 5.36
C ARG A 89 -5.55 5.08 5.22
N ILE A 90 -5.36 4.16 4.28
CA ILE A 90 -4.02 3.66 3.90
C ILE A 90 -3.32 4.75 3.09
N MET A 91 -2.22 5.28 3.63
CA MET A 91 -1.40 6.34 3.04
C MET A 91 -0.19 5.78 2.28
N TYR A 92 0.33 4.66 2.76
CA TYR A 92 1.51 4.00 2.22
C TYR A 92 1.38 2.49 2.34
N VAL A 93 1.88 1.78 1.33
CA VAL A 93 2.03 0.33 1.32
C VAL A 93 3.51 0.03 1.21
N GLU A 94 4.12 -0.33 2.34
CA GLU A 94 5.52 -0.75 2.41
C GLU A 94 5.65 -2.19 1.92
N ILE A 95 6.51 -2.39 0.94
CA ILE A 95 6.73 -3.65 0.24
C ILE A 95 8.22 -3.85 0.05
N LEU A 96 8.82 -4.73 0.86
CA LEU A 96 10.26 -4.97 0.87
C LEU A 96 10.59 -6.46 0.77
N HIS A 97 11.79 -6.77 0.27
CA HIS A 97 12.41 -8.10 0.33
C HIS A 97 11.57 -9.24 -0.25
N ARG A 98 10.86 -8.99 -1.36
CA ARG A 98 10.09 -10.01 -2.08
C ARG A 98 10.33 -9.94 -3.60
N PRO A 99 10.02 -10.99 -4.37
CA PRO A 99 10.15 -10.99 -5.82
C PRO A 99 9.43 -9.80 -6.48
N PRO A 100 9.90 -9.34 -7.67
CA PRO A 100 9.25 -8.26 -8.39
C PRO A 100 7.77 -8.52 -8.65
N MET A 101 6.92 -7.57 -8.26
CA MET A 101 5.50 -7.61 -8.53
C MET A 101 5.23 -7.48 -10.03
N ARG A 102 4.26 -8.26 -10.52
CA ARG A 102 3.84 -8.17 -11.91
C ARG A 102 2.87 -7.00 -12.07
N ARG A 103 3.32 -5.96 -12.76
CA ARG A 103 2.47 -4.85 -13.19
C ARG A 103 1.70 -5.24 -14.46
N ARG A 104 0.39 -5.02 -14.47
CA ARG A 104 -0.41 -5.11 -15.69
C ARG A 104 -0.20 -3.86 -16.57
N PRO A 105 -0.14 -4.03 -17.91
CA PRO A 105 0.02 -2.92 -18.85
C PRO A 105 -1.19 -1.99 -18.88
#